data_AF-A0A970E188-F1
#
_entry.id   AF-A0A970E188-F1
#
_cell.length_a   1.000
_cell.length_b   1.000
_cell.length_c   1.000
_cell.angle_alpha   90.00
_cell.angle_beta   90.00
_cell.angle_gamma   90.00
#
_symmetry.space_group_name_H-M   'P 1'
#
loop_
_entity.id
_entity.type
_entity.pdbx_description
1 polymer ?
#
loop_
_entity_poly.entity_id
_entity_poly.type
_entity_poly.pdbx_seq_one_letter_code
_entity_poly.pdbx_strand_id
1 'polypeptide(L)'
;MFKGLQKGKWSRPTDKSAVYIEIAPGEKWGIRVTLIDDYAKVEAIDSPNKATYKAPDRYCTVIKPPTLWEKLRGITFEDKLMAAVDEKRRVAAEENSRSRSSLLD
;
A
#
# COMPACT_ATOMS: atom_id res chain seq x y z
N MET A 1 -1.39 16.13 -0.52
CA MET A 1 -0.61 14.94 -0.09
C MET A 1 -1.46 14.21 0.94
N PHE A 2 -1.64 12.89 0.80
CA PHE A 2 -2.57 12.12 1.65
C PHE A 2 -2.15 12.19 3.12
N LYS A 3 -3.08 12.56 4.02
CA LYS A 3 -2.75 12.84 5.43
C LYS A 3 -2.15 11.61 6.14
N GLY A 4 -2.52 10.40 5.72
CA GLY A 4 -2.06 9.15 6.32
C GLY A 4 -0.77 8.55 5.73
N LEU A 5 -0.12 9.18 4.76
CA LEU A 5 1.08 8.67 4.05
C LEU A 5 2.30 9.57 4.29
N GLN A 6 2.67 9.75 5.56
CA GLN A 6 3.75 10.65 6.00
C GLN A 6 4.95 9.92 6.63
N LYS A 7 4.80 8.66 7.06
CA LYS A 7 5.85 7.89 7.76
C LYS A 7 6.91 7.30 6.82
N GLY A 8 6.82 7.59 5.54
CA GLY A 8 7.54 6.91 4.47
C GLY A 8 8.05 7.91 3.45
N LYS A 9 8.57 7.41 2.33
CA LYS A 9 9.19 8.24 1.29
C LYS A 9 8.34 8.22 0.04
N TRP A 10 8.05 9.42 -0.47
CA TRP A 10 7.50 9.60 -1.80
C TRP A 10 8.62 9.77 -2.83
N SER A 11 8.48 9.11 -3.97
CA SER A 11 9.28 9.30 -5.16
C SER A 11 8.36 9.47 -6.37
N ARG A 12 8.86 10.15 -7.40
CA ARG A 12 8.13 10.40 -8.64
C ARG A 12 8.92 9.78 -9.78
N PRO A 13 8.76 8.46 -10.05
CA PRO A 13 9.57 7.77 -11.05
C PRO A 13 9.21 8.18 -12.48
N THR A 14 7.97 8.59 -12.73
CA THR A 14 7.55 9.17 -14.02
C THR A 14 6.70 10.41 -13.81
N ASP A 15 6.43 11.13 -14.89
CA ASP A 15 5.49 12.24 -14.88
C ASP A 15 4.05 11.83 -14.52
N LYS A 16 3.67 10.59 -14.87
CA LYS A 16 2.32 10.03 -14.67
C LYS A 16 2.16 9.19 -13.40
N SER A 17 3.20 9.03 -12.58
CA SER A 17 3.13 8.18 -11.40
C SER A 17 3.88 8.72 -10.21
N ALA A 18 3.39 8.38 -9.02
CA ALA A 18 4.06 8.62 -7.76
C ALA A 18 4.07 7.33 -6.94
N VAL A 19 5.21 7.04 -6.33
CA VAL A 19 5.39 5.86 -5.48
C VAL A 19 5.68 6.32 -4.06
N TYR A 20 4.95 5.77 -3.12
CA TYR A 20 5.21 5.90 -1.69
C TYR A 20 5.66 4.55 -1.14
N ILE A 21 6.70 4.56 -0.32
CA ILE A 21 7.17 3.37 0.40
C ILE A 21 7.26 3.68 1.88
N GLU A 22 6.64 2.83 2.69
CA GLU A 22 6.67 2.89 4.16
C GLU A 22 7.07 1.51 4.69
N ILE A 23 8.32 1.40 5.16
CA ILE A 23 8.83 0.23 5.87
C ILE A 23 9.41 0.77 7.18
N ALA A 24 8.91 0.27 8.32
CA ALA A 24 9.35 0.73 9.63
C ALA A 24 10.78 0.24 9.93
N PRO A 25 11.58 0.99 10.72
CA PRO A 25 12.91 0.54 11.11
C PRO A 25 12.90 -0.82 11.80
N GLY A 26 13.78 -1.73 11.38
CA GLY A 26 13.88 -3.08 11.92
C GLY A 26 12.82 -4.06 11.40
N GLU A 27 11.85 -3.59 10.61
CA GLU A 27 10.84 -4.44 9.99
C GLU A 27 11.23 -4.81 8.55
N LYS A 28 10.88 -6.03 8.13
CA LYS A 28 11.16 -6.52 6.77
C LYS A 28 10.04 -6.13 5.80
N TRP A 29 8.81 -6.24 6.27
CA TRP A 29 7.62 -5.94 5.51
C TRP A 29 7.12 -4.53 5.81
N GLY A 30 6.60 -3.88 4.77
CA GLY A 30 5.91 -2.60 4.84
C GLY A 30 4.91 -2.46 3.69
N ILE A 31 4.61 -1.23 3.29
CA ILE A 31 3.70 -0.95 2.19
C ILE A 31 4.33 -0.15 1.06
N ARG A 32 3.81 -0.37 -0.15
CA ARG A 32 4.05 0.47 -1.33
C ARG A 32 2.71 0.95 -1.87
N VAL A 33 2.57 2.26 -2.01
CA VAL A 33 1.44 2.87 -2.74
C VAL A 33 1.97 3.39 -4.06
N THR A 34 1.36 2.99 -5.16
CA THR A 34 1.66 3.50 -6.49
C THR A 34 0.42 4.20 -7.03
N LEU A 35 0.49 5.51 -7.23
CA LEU A 35 -0.54 6.30 -7.89
C LEU A 35 -0.23 6.32 -9.39
N ILE A 36 -1.19 5.98 -10.24
CA ILE A 36 -1.04 5.93 -11.70
C ILE A 36 -2.32 6.48 -12.32
N ASP A 37 -2.22 7.64 -12.95
CA ASP A 37 -3.32 8.26 -13.71
C ASP A 37 -4.65 8.28 -12.94
N ASP A 38 -5.57 7.36 -13.26
CA ASP A 38 -6.91 7.25 -12.67
C ASP A 38 -7.04 6.20 -11.56
N TYR A 39 -5.98 5.49 -11.17
CA TYR A 39 -6.03 4.47 -10.13
C TYR A 39 -4.83 4.50 -9.18
N ALA A 40 -4.93 3.72 -8.11
CA ALA A 40 -3.80 3.42 -7.24
C ALA A 40 -3.64 1.93 -7.06
N LYS A 41 -2.44 1.51 -6.70
CA LYS A 41 -2.13 0.16 -6.27
C LYS A 41 -1.49 0.23 -4.88
N VAL A 42 -2.02 -0.54 -3.94
CA VAL A 42 -1.51 -0.63 -2.57
C VAL A 42 -1.02 -2.05 -2.36
N GLU A 43 0.27 -2.16 -2.01
CA GLU A 43 0.94 -3.44 -1.84
C GLU A 43 1.52 -3.56 -0.43
N ALA A 44 1.48 -4.76 0.14
CA ALA A 44 2.39 -5.16 1.19
C ALA A 44 3.66 -5.75 0.54
N ILE A 45 4.82 -5.22 0.89
CA ILE A 45 6.10 -5.55 0.24
C ILE A 45 7.17 -5.95 1.27
N ASP A 46 8.02 -6.91 0.92
CA ASP A 46 9.18 -7.37 1.70
C ASP A 46 10.50 -6.67 1.28
N SER A 47 10.45 -5.85 0.23
CA SER A 47 11.58 -5.10 -0.30
C SER A 47 11.09 -3.93 -1.16
N PRO A 48 11.76 -2.76 -1.10
CA PRO A 48 11.39 -1.59 -1.90
C PRO A 48 11.50 -1.83 -3.41
N ASN A 49 12.43 -2.69 -3.85
CA ASN A 49 12.79 -2.87 -5.26
C ASN A 49 12.12 -4.08 -5.91
N LYS A 50 11.39 -4.90 -5.15
CA LYS A 50 10.80 -6.13 -5.69
C LYS A 50 9.52 -5.78 -6.46
N ALA A 51 9.54 -6.04 -7.76
CA ALA A 51 8.34 -5.99 -8.59
C ALA A 51 7.49 -7.22 -8.31
N THR A 52 6.29 -7.03 -7.78
CA THR A 52 5.38 -8.15 -7.53
C THR A 52 4.51 -8.35 -8.78
N TYR A 53 5.03 -9.13 -9.73
CA TYR A 53 4.27 -9.57 -10.90
C TYR A 53 3.22 -10.59 -10.45
N LYS A 54 1.92 -10.32 -10.67
CA LYS A 54 0.78 -11.13 -10.20
C LYS A 54 0.82 -11.43 -8.69
N ALA A 55 1.00 -10.37 -7.90
CA ALA A 55 0.86 -10.45 -6.46
C ALA A 55 -0.52 -11.04 -6.07
N PRO A 56 -0.58 -12.01 -5.13
CA PRO A 56 -1.85 -12.46 -4.55
C PRO A 56 -2.64 -11.28 -3.96
N ASP A 57 -3.97 -11.35 -3.98
CA ASP A 57 -4.87 -10.29 -3.48
C ASP A 57 -4.57 -9.88 -2.04
N ARG A 58 -4.07 -10.82 -1.23
CA ARG A 58 -3.58 -10.55 0.13
C ARG A 58 -2.49 -9.48 0.16
N TYR A 59 -1.57 -9.50 -0.80
CA TYR A 59 -0.43 -8.57 -0.85
C TYR A 59 -0.66 -7.38 -1.77
N CYS A 60 -1.69 -7.38 -2.62
CA CYS A 60 -1.91 -6.31 -3.59
C CYS A 60 -3.40 -5.98 -3.75
N THR A 61 -3.74 -4.70 -3.69
CA THR A 61 -5.10 -4.22 -3.98
C THR A 61 -5.03 -3.05 -4.94
N VAL A 62 -5.85 -3.10 -5.99
CA VAL A 62 -6.00 -2.01 -6.97
C VAL A 62 -7.22 -1.17 -6.58
N ILE A 63 -7.01 0.13 -6.41
CA ILE A 63 -8.01 1.11 -6.01
C ILE A 63 -8.40 1.93 -7.22
N LYS A 64 -9.66 1.78 -7.64
CA LYS A 64 -10.27 2.55 -8.72
C LYS A 64 -11.04 3.75 -8.15
N PRO A 65 -11.36 4.75 -8.99
CA PRO A 65 -12.21 5.87 -8.59
C PRO A 65 -13.54 5.40 -8.00
N PRO A 66 -14.16 6.19 -7.10
CA PRO A 66 -15.47 5.86 -6.57
C PRO A 66 -16.52 5.86 -7.69
N THR A 67 -17.38 4.85 -7.68
CA THR A 67 -18.56 4.72 -8.52
C THR A 67 -19.59 5.80 -8.20
N LEU A 68 -20.59 5.98 -9.07
CA LEU A 68 -21.64 6.99 -8.87
C LEU A 68 -22.36 6.82 -7.52
N TRP A 69 -22.64 5.57 -7.11
CA TRP A 69 -23.27 5.25 -5.83
C TRP A 69 -22.36 5.48 -4.63
N GLU A 70 -21.07 5.15 -4.74
CA GLU A 70 -20.08 5.47 -3.71
C GLU A 70 -19.97 6.98 -3.50
N LYS A 71 -19.95 7.76 -4.58
CA LYS A 71 -19.98 9.23 -4.53
C LYS A 71 -21.23 9.77 -3.86
N LEU A 72 -22.42 9.21 -4.16
CA LEU A 72 -23.67 9.60 -3.50
C LEU A 72 -23.66 9.32 -1.99
N ARG A 73 -22.86 8.34 -1.53
CA ARG A 73 -22.63 8.05 -0.10
C ARG A 73 -21.50 8.88 0.51
N GLY A 74 -20.91 9.81 -0.23
CA GLY A 74 -19.79 10.63 0.22
C GLY A 74 -18.45 9.89 0.27
N ILE A 75 -18.34 8.68 -0.32
CA ILE A 75 -17.09 7.92 -0.35
C ILE A 75 -16.16 8.53 -1.39
N THR A 76 -14.97 8.93 -0.94
CA THR A 76 -13.92 9.51 -1.78
C THR A 76 -12.89 8.46 -2.21
N PHE A 77 -12.07 8.82 -3.20
CA PHE A 77 -10.91 8.01 -3.56
C PHE A 77 -9.91 7.89 -2.41
N GLU A 78 -9.73 8.97 -1.63
CA GLU A 78 -8.85 8.98 -0.46
C GLU A 78 -9.34 7.98 0.60
N ASP A 79 -10.65 7.88 0.85
CA ASP A 79 -11.20 6.90 1.79
C ASP A 79 -10.90 5.47 1.37
N LYS A 80 -11.12 5.15 0.08
CA LYS A 80 -10.84 3.82 -0.49
C LYS A 80 -9.35 3.51 -0.43
N LEU A 81 -8.50 4.50 -0.72
CA LEU A 81 -7.05 4.35 -0.66
C LEU A 81 -6.59 4.08 0.77
N MET A 82 -7.06 4.86 1.74
CA MET A 82 -6.67 4.72 3.14
C MET A 82 -7.16 3.41 3.75
N ALA A 83 -8.36 2.94 3.41
CA ALA A 83 -8.85 1.63 3.82
C ALA A 83 -7.93 0.49 3.33
N ALA A 84 -7.48 0.56 2.08
CA ALA A 84 -6.55 -0.44 1.54
C ALA A 84 -5.14 -0.32 2.15
N VAL A 85 -4.68 0.90 2.43
CA VAL A 85 -3.41 1.15 3.14
C VAL A 85 -3.43 0.51 4.52
N ASP A 86 -4.49 0.71 5.31
CA ASP A 86 -4.59 0.15 6.64
C ASP A 86 -4.67 -1.38 6.61
N GLU A 87 -5.37 -1.93 5.62
CA GLU A 87 -5.40 -3.38 5.40
C GLU A 87 -4.00 -3.93 5.06
N LYS A 88 -3.25 -3.29 4.15
CA LYS A 88 -1.90 -3.75 3.81
C LYS A 88 -0.88 -3.53 4.94
N ARG A 89 -1.08 -2.54 5.80
CA ARG A 89 -0.29 -2.39 7.04
C ARG A 89 -0.51 -3.57 7.99
N ARG A 90 -1.74 -4.07 8.12
CA ARG A 90 -2.01 -5.29 8.91
C ARG A 90 -1.31 -6.50 8.33
N VAL A 91 -1.42 -6.71 7.01
CA VAL A 91 -0.71 -7.80 6.32
C VAL A 91 0.79 -7.71 6.56
N ALA A 92 1.40 -6.53 6.42
CA ALA A 92 2.82 -6.34 6.70
C ALA A 92 3.17 -6.69 8.16
N ALA A 93 2.36 -6.25 9.13
CA ALA A 93 2.58 -6.56 10.54
C ALA A 93 2.46 -8.07 10.85
N GLU A 94 1.52 -8.78 10.22
CA GLU A 94 1.39 -10.23 10.32
C GLU A 94 2.63 -10.95 9.78
N GLU A 95 3.10 -10.57 8.59
CA GLU A 95 4.28 -11.20 7.96
C GLU A 95 5.57 -10.90 8.73
N ASN A 96 5.71 -9.70 9.30
CA ASN A 96 6.80 -9.37 10.21
C ASN A 96 6.76 -10.23 11.47
N SER A 97 5.58 -10.44 12.05
CA SER A 97 5.42 -11.29 13.23
C SER A 97 5.75 -12.75 12.94
N ARG A 98 5.35 -13.28 11.77
CA ARG A 98 5.74 -14.61 11.30
C ARG A 98 7.26 -14.73 11.11
N SER A 99 7.87 -13.72 10.47
CA SER A 99 9.31 -13.69 10.23
C SER A 99 10.11 -13.69 11.54
N ARG A 100 9.62 -12.99 12.58
CA ARG A 100 10.24 -13.00 13.91
C ARG A 100 10.08 -14.34 14.61
N SER A 101 8.91 -14.96 14.54
CA SER A 101 8.69 -16.30 15.13
C SER A 101 9.63 -17.34 14.52
N SER A 102 9.75 -17.35 13.18
CA SER A 102 10.64 -18.30 12.49
C SER A 102 12.13 -18.09 12.73
N LEU A 103 12.53 -16.97 13.34
CA LEU A 103 13.92 -16.71 13.74
C LEU A 103 14.22 -17.17 15.17
N LEU A 104 13.17 -17.51 15.94
CA LEU A 104 13.26 -17.97 17.33
C LEU A 104 13.15 -19.50 17.45
N ASP A 105 12.77 -20.18 16.36
CA ASP A 105 12.76 -21.64 16.20
C ASP A 105 14.09 -22.15 15.60
#